data_AF-A0A2D5ZB70-F1
#
_entry.id   AF-A0A2D5ZB70-F1
#
_cell.length_a   1.000
_cell.length_b   1.000
_cell.length_c   1.000
_cell.angle_alpha   90.00
_cell.angle_beta   90.00
_cell.angle_gamma   90.00
#
_symmetry.space_group_name_H-M   'P 1'
#
loop_
_entity.id
_entity.type
_entity.pdbx_description
1 polymer ?
#
loop_
_entity_poly.entity_id
_entity_poly.type
_entity_poly.pdbx_seq_one_letter_code
_entity_poly.pdbx_strand_id
1 'polypeptide(L)'
;MHAAQIHRYCRTCGYPVDGLREFDCPECGRSFDPNDPSTYTTAARHRPAAWMLAAGIIGLLNLVVLSYGAWLVAVNRMDRESFVLTPTAGLVLAVSGALVAGRCRHLHRTYTRSRRAIRSSSAIVVASATSGLIYLAGAFSLIVRSW
;
A
#
# COMPACT_ATOMS: atom_id res chain seq x y z
N MET A 1 33.87 16.89 23.30
CA MET A 1 33.68 16.99 21.83
C MET A 1 33.02 15.69 21.37
N HIS A 2 31.72 15.72 21.06
CA HIS A 2 31.04 14.54 20.52
C HIS A 2 31.27 14.52 19.00
N ALA A 3 31.98 13.51 18.52
CA ALA A 3 32.14 13.29 17.07
C ALA A 3 30.75 13.13 16.44
N ALA A 4 30.49 13.90 15.38
CA ALA A 4 29.27 13.77 14.60
C ALA A 4 29.18 12.34 14.04
N GLN A 5 28.21 11.56 14.48
CA GLN A 5 27.98 10.22 13.92
C GLN A 5 27.50 10.35 12.48
N ILE A 6 28.29 9.86 11.54
CA ILE A 6 27.91 9.79 10.12
C ILE A 6 26.98 8.60 9.95
N HIS A 7 25.71 8.89 9.66
CA HIS A 7 24.72 7.85 9.38
C HIS A 7 24.93 7.22 7.99
N ARG A 8 24.98 5.89 7.93
CA ARG A 8 25.18 5.13 6.68
C ARG A 8 23.95 4.31 6.35
N TYR A 9 23.58 4.32 5.08
CA TYR A 9 22.42 3.61 4.56
C TYR A 9 22.83 2.69 3.40
N CYS A 10 22.16 1.56 3.27
CA CYS A 10 22.30 0.68 2.11
C CYS A 10 21.90 1.42 0.82
N ARG A 11 22.72 1.35 -0.23
CA ARG A 11 22.44 2.01 -1.52
C ARG A 11 21.18 1.49 -2.22
N THR A 12 20.77 0.26 -1.95
CA THR A 12 19.66 -0.40 -2.65
C THR A 12 18.34 -0.17 -1.94
N CYS A 13 18.25 -0.53 -0.65
CA CYS A 13 17.01 -0.45 0.11
C CYS A 13 16.91 0.80 1.01
N GLY A 14 18.03 1.49 1.27
CA GLY A 14 18.05 2.63 2.19
C GLY A 14 18.03 2.24 3.68
N TYR A 15 18.26 0.97 4.02
CA TYR A 15 18.30 0.51 5.41
C TYR A 15 19.53 1.09 6.15
N PRO A 16 19.37 1.62 7.37
CA PRO A 16 20.51 2.09 8.17
C PRO A 16 21.40 0.90 8.54
N VAL A 17 22.66 0.95 8.10
CA VAL A 17 23.63 -0.14 8.35
C VAL A 17 24.56 0.15 9.53
N ASP A 18 24.32 1.26 10.24
CA ASP A 18 25.12 1.65 11.40
C ASP A 18 24.96 0.62 12.54
N GLY A 19 26.08 0.09 13.04
CA GLY A 19 26.11 -0.79 14.21
C GLY A 19 25.73 -2.25 13.96
N LEU A 20 25.56 -2.68 12.70
CA LEU A 20 25.39 -4.10 12.38
C LEU A 20 26.72 -4.86 12.55
N ARG A 21 26.63 -6.07 13.11
CA ARG A 21 27.77 -6.99 13.27
C ARG A 21 28.12 -7.72 11.99
N GLU A 22 27.14 -7.89 11.11
CA GLU A 22 27.27 -8.60 9.84
C GLU A 22 27.43 -7.58 8.71
N PHE A 23 28.25 -7.93 7.72
CA PHE A 23 28.50 -7.11 6.54
C PHE A 23 27.44 -7.30 5.45
N ASP A 24 26.27 -7.84 5.79
CA ASP A 24 25.17 -8.07 4.86
C ASP A 24 23.93 -7.30 5.30
N CYS A 25 23.23 -6.71 4.33
CA CYS A 25 21.98 -5.99 4.62
C CYS A 25 20.85 -6.98 4.89
N PRO A 26 20.15 -6.91 6.03
CA PRO A 26 19.09 -7.86 6.38
C PRO A 26 17.83 -7.72 5.52
N GLU A 27 17.66 -6.60 4.81
CA GLU A 27 16.49 -6.36 3.95
C GLU A 27 16.67 -6.90 2.53
N CYS A 28 17.84 -6.67 1.93
CA CYS A 28 18.10 -7.00 0.53
C CYS A 28 19.15 -8.10 0.32
N GLY A 29 19.78 -8.58 1.39
CA GLY A 29 20.86 -9.58 1.35
C GLY A 29 22.14 -9.08 0.67
N ARG A 30 22.27 -7.78 0.43
CA ARG A 30 23.43 -7.21 -0.25
C ARG A 30 24.57 -6.99 0.74
N SER A 31 25.73 -7.52 0.41
CA SER A 31 26.96 -7.26 1.15
C SER A 31 27.35 -5.79 1.06
N PHE A 32 27.79 -5.21 2.18
CA PHE A 32 28.29 -3.86 2.29
C PHE A 32 29.63 -3.88 3.03
N ASP A 33 30.55 -3.02 2.62
CA ASP A 33 31.83 -2.85 3.29
C ASP A 33 31.86 -1.46 3.94
N PRO A 34 31.94 -1.37 5.28
CA PRO A 34 31.99 -0.09 5.97
C PRO A 34 33.22 0.75 5.64
N ASN A 35 34.27 0.14 5.07
CA ASN A 35 35.48 0.82 4.63
C ASN A 35 35.41 1.30 3.18
N ASP A 36 34.44 0.79 2.39
CA ASP A 36 34.23 1.21 1.01
C ASP A 36 32.98 2.12 0.88
N PRO A 37 33.17 3.45 0.70
CA PRO A 37 32.06 4.41 0.50
C PRO A 37 31.26 4.17 -0.78
N SER A 38 31.73 3.31 -1.68
CA SER A 38 30.98 2.88 -2.85
C SER A 38 29.85 1.89 -2.51
N THR A 39 29.88 1.26 -1.34
CA THR A 39 28.87 0.25 -0.95
C THR A 39 27.68 0.86 -0.18
N TYR A 40 27.87 2.03 0.44
CA TYR A 40 26.83 2.72 1.20
C TYR A 40 26.51 4.12 0.64
N THR A 41 25.46 4.74 1.17
CA THR A 41 25.11 6.13 0.90
C THR A 41 24.88 6.86 2.21
N THR A 42 25.30 8.12 2.27
CA THR A 42 25.08 9.01 3.43
C THR A 42 23.79 9.82 3.30
N ALA A 43 23.25 9.93 2.08
CA ALA A 43 21.96 10.54 1.85
C ALA A 43 20.87 9.50 2.06
N ALA A 44 20.06 9.67 3.10
CA ALA A 44 18.86 8.87 3.28
C ALA A 44 17.97 9.06 2.05
N ARG A 45 17.92 8.04 1.18
CA ARG A 45 17.08 8.06 -0.02
C ARG A 45 15.65 7.77 0.38
N HIS A 46 15.04 8.71 1.08
CA HIS A 46 13.62 8.66 1.42
C HIS A 46 12.82 8.75 0.12
N ARG A 47 12.39 7.60 -0.42
CA ARG A 47 11.33 7.51 -1.44
C ARG A 47 9.91 7.25 -0.89
N PRO A 48 9.52 7.57 0.37
CA PRO A 48 8.15 7.33 0.79
C PRO A 48 7.17 8.22 0.01
N ALA A 49 7.58 9.43 -0.37
CA ALA A 49 6.73 10.36 -1.13
C ALA A 49 6.33 9.83 -2.51
N ALA A 50 7.27 9.22 -3.25
CA ALA A 50 6.98 8.65 -4.56
C ALA A 50 6.01 7.46 -4.46
N TRP A 51 6.16 6.61 -3.44
CA TRP A 51 5.24 5.51 -3.19
C TRP A 51 3.87 5.97 -2.72
N MET A 52 3.80 6.98 -1.86
CA MET A 52 2.53 7.58 -1.42
C MET A 52 1.79 8.23 -2.59
N LEU A 53 2.50 8.92 -3.48
CA LEU A 53 1.93 9.51 -4.69
C LEU A 53 1.41 8.45 -5.65
N ALA A 54 2.19 7.37 -5.88
CA ALA A 54 1.73 6.24 -6.69
C ALA A 54 0.49 5.57 -6.08
N ALA A 55 0.47 5.32 -4.77
CA ALA A 55 -0.68 4.77 -4.07
C ALA A 55 -1.92 5.69 -4.17
N GLY A 56 -1.72 7.02 -4.05
CA GLY A 56 -2.76 8.01 -4.21
C GLY A 56 -3.36 8.02 -5.63
N ILE A 57 -2.52 7.98 -6.68
CA ILE A 57 -2.96 7.91 -8.07
C ILE A 57 -3.80 6.64 -8.32
N ILE A 58 -3.33 5.48 -7.84
CA ILE A 58 -4.06 4.22 -7.97
C ILE A 58 -5.43 4.33 -7.28
N GLY A 59 -5.48 4.86 -6.06
CA GLY A 59 -6.73 5.06 -5.33
C GLY A 59 -7.70 5.98 -6.07
N LEU A 60 -7.22 7.07 -6.65
CA LEU A 60 -8.02 8.01 -7.44
C LEU A 60 -8.60 7.36 -8.71
N LEU A 61 -7.79 6.61 -9.45
CA LEU A 61 -8.23 5.89 -10.65
C LEU A 61 -9.36 4.89 -10.32
N ASN A 62 -9.24 4.18 -9.20
CA ASN A 62 -10.29 3.28 -8.73
C ASN A 62 -11.59 4.02 -8.43
N LEU A 63 -11.51 5.17 -7.75
CA LEU A 63 -12.68 5.99 -7.45
C LEU A 63 -13.41 6.44 -8.72
N VAL A 64 -12.65 6.84 -9.75
CA VAL A 64 -13.18 7.25 -11.06
C VAL A 64 -13.89 6.10 -11.78
N VAL A 65 -13.30 4.90 -11.79
CA VAL A 65 -13.91 3.72 -12.41
C VAL A 65 -15.22 3.34 -11.71
N LEU A 66 -15.25 3.37 -10.38
CA LEU A 66 -16.44 3.05 -9.60
C LEU A 66 -17.55 4.09 -9.77
N SER A 67 -17.21 5.38 -9.75
CA SER A 67 -18.19 6.45 -9.95
C SER A 67 -18.78 6.43 -11.35
N TYR A 68 -17.97 6.14 -12.37
CA TYR A 68 -18.43 5.97 -13.75
C TYR A 68 -19.35 4.75 -13.90
N GLY A 69 -18.99 3.61 -13.31
CA GLY A 69 -19.84 2.42 -13.30
C GLY A 69 -21.19 2.68 -12.63
N ALA A 70 -21.20 3.38 -11.50
CA ALA A 70 -22.43 3.77 -10.81
C ALA A 70 -23.29 4.72 -11.65
N TRP A 71 -22.68 5.70 -12.32
CA TRP A 71 -23.38 6.62 -13.22
C TRP A 71 -24.00 5.89 -14.42
N LEU A 72 -23.29 4.93 -15.02
CA LEU A 72 -23.83 4.13 -16.12
C LEU A 72 -25.06 3.30 -15.69
N VAL A 73 -25.05 2.74 -14.48
CA VAL A 73 -26.19 2.03 -13.90
C VAL A 73 -27.35 2.98 -13.59
N ALA A 74 -27.07 4.22 -13.21
CA ALA A 74 -28.10 5.21 -12.91
C ALA A 74 -28.78 5.76 -14.18
N VAL A 75 -28.01 6.04 -15.23
CA VAL A 75 -28.52 6.68 -16.46
C VAL A 75 -29.13 5.67 -17.41
N ASN A 76 -28.50 4.52 -17.57
CA ASN A 76 -29.10 3.45 -18.35
C ASN A 76 -29.99 2.67 -17.39
N ARG A 77 -31.32 2.69 -17.60
CA ARG A 77 -32.24 1.65 -17.10
C ARG A 77 -31.84 0.30 -17.73
N MET A 78 -30.63 -0.17 -17.46
CA MET A 78 -30.01 -1.26 -18.18
C MET A 78 -30.51 -2.57 -17.58
N ASP A 79 -30.98 -3.43 -18.48
CA ASP A 79 -31.51 -4.73 -18.18
C ASP A 79 -30.56 -5.58 -17.32
N ARG A 80 -31.15 -6.50 -16.56
CA ARG A 80 -30.58 -7.35 -15.49
C ARG A 80 -29.25 -8.04 -15.83
N GLU A 81 -28.94 -8.19 -17.12
CA GLU A 81 -27.72 -8.82 -17.65
C GLU A 81 -26.45 -7.97 -17.45
N SER A 82 -26.55 -6.64 -17.51
CA SER A 82 -25.39 -5.74 -17.33
C SER A 82 -24.86 -5.72 -15.90
N PHE A 83 -25.63 -6.27 -14.95
CA PHE A 83 -25.31 -6.31 -13.53
C PHE A 83 -24.17 -7.28 -13.19
N VAL A 84 -23.85 -8.24 -14.07
CA VAL A 84 -22.85 -9.30 -13.79
C VAL A 84 -21.43 -8.84 -14.10
N LEU A 85 -21.25 -7.84 -14.97
CA LEU A 85 -19.92 -7.34 -15.38
C LEU A 85 -19.35 -6.28 -14.43
N THR A 86 -20.18 -5.56 -13.68
CA THR A 86 -19.74 -4.55 -12.71
C THR A 86 -19.06 -5.14 -11.45
N PRO A 87 -19.56 -6.22 -10.81
CA PRO A 87 -18.94 -6.75 -9.58
C PRO A 87 -17.61 -7.46 -9.84
N THR A 88 -17.39 -8.05 -11.03
CA THR A 88 -16.12 -8.70 -11.36
C THR A 88 -14.99 -7.67 -11.48
N ALA A 89 -15.26 -6.50 -12.07
CA ALA A 89 -14.32 -5.39 -12.08
C ALA A 89 -14.02 -4.89 -10.66
N GLY A 90 -15.03 -4.79 -9.79
CA GLY A 90 -14.84 -4.44 -8.38
C GLY A 90 -13.96 -5.44 -7.61
N LEU A 91 -14.12 -6.74 -7.88
CA LEU A 91 -13.37 -7.81 -7.21
C LEU A 91 -11.90 -7.84 -7.65
N VAL A 92 -11.62 -7.65 -8.94
CA VAL A 92 -10.25 -7.55 -9.48
C VAL A 92 -9.53 -6.33 -8.88
N LEU A 93 -10.21 -5.20 -8.76
CA LEU A 93 -9.65 -4.00 -8.14
C LEU A 93 -9.43 -4.16 -6.63
N ALA A 94 -10.34 -4.83 -5.91
CA ALA A 94 -10.19 -5.12 -4.49
C ALA A 94 -9.01 -6.06 -4.20
N VAL A 95 -8.83 -7.12 -4.99
CA VAL A 95 -7.68 -8.03 -4.87
C VAL A 95 -6.38 -7.30 -5.17
N SER A 96 -6.38 -6.45 -6.20
CA SER A 96 -5.22 -5.62 -6.55
C SER A 96 -4.85 -4.67 -5.41
N GLY A 97 -5.84 -4.00 -4.82
CA GLY A 97 -5.66 -3.14 -3.64
C GLY A 97 -5.15 -3.89 -2.41
N ALA A 98 -5.66 -5.10 -2.15
CA ALA A 98 -5.24 -5.94 -1.04
C ALA A 98 -3.80 -6.44 -1.19
N LEU A 99 -3.36 -6.77 -2.41
CA LEU A 99 -1.97 -7.17 -2.70
C LEU A 99 -1.01 -5.99 -2.50
N VAL A 100 -1.36 -4.79 -2.98
CA VAL A 100 -0.57 -3.57 -2.76
C VAL A 100 -0.52 -3.23 -1.26
N ALA A 101 -1.66 -3.27 -0.56
CA ALA A 101 -1.72 -3.01 0.87
C ALA A 101 -0.96 -4.07 1.69
N GLY A 102 -1.02 -5.34 1.29
CA GLY A 102 -0.29 -6.44 1.93
C GLY A 102 1.23 -6.28 1.79
N ARG A 103 1.70 -5.88 0.60
CA ARG A 103 3.12 -5.61 0.35
C ARG A 103 3.59 -4.35 1.07
N CYS A 104 2.75 -3.31 1.15
CA CYS A 104 2.97 -2.15 2.01
C CYS A 104 3.03 -2.51 3.49
N ARG A 105 2.16 -3.42 3.97
CA ARG A 105 2.16 -3.86 5.37
C ARG A 105 3.38 -4.70 5.70
N HIS A 106 3.88 -5.48 4.75
CA HIS A 106 5.12 -6.23 4.91
C HIS A 106 6.34 -5.31 5.01
N LEU A 107 6.43 -4.32 4.11
CA LEU A 107 7.46 -3.28 4.13
C LEU A 107 7.35 -2.38 5.38
N HIS A 108 6.13 -2.11 5.83
CA HIS A 108 5.91 -1.36 7.06
C HIS A 108 6.27 -2.20 8.29
N ARG A 109 6.06 -3.52 8.29
CA ARG A 109 6.47 -4.40 9.41
C ARG A 109 7.99 -4.54 9.52
N THR A 110 8.70 -4.58 8.40
CA THR A 110 10.17 -4.52 8.41
C THR A 110 10.65 -3.13 8.87
N TYR A 111 9.94 -2.07 8.49
CA TYR A 111 10.23 -0.71 8.95
C TYR A 111 9.87 -0.44 10.43
N THR A 112 8.76 -0.96 10.97
CA THR A 112 8.32 -0.68 12.36
C THR A 112 9.08 -1.44 13.42
N ARG A 113 9.83 -2.49 13.05
CA ARG A 113 10.71 -3.19 13.99
C ARG A 113 11.86 -2.28 14.48
N SER A 114 12.17 -1.18 13.77
CA SER A 114 13.18 -0.19 14.16
C SER A 114 12.62 1.07 14.85
N ARG A 115 11.29 1.25 14.93
CA ARG A 115 10.65 2.39 15.61
C ARG A 115 9.53 1.93 16.53
N ARG A 116 9.88 1.48 17.73
CA ARG A 116 8.95 1.36 18.88
C ARG A 116 8.39 2.71 19.39
N ALA A 117 8.52 3.81 18.64
CA ALA A 117 8.30 5.15 19.20
C ALA A 117 7.22 6.02 18.53
N ILE A 118 6.56 5.65 17.42
CA ILE A 118 5.59 6.57 16.80
C ILE A 118 4.26 5.87 16.52
N ARG A 119 3.32 6.18 17.41
CA ARG A 119 1.89 5.83 17.38
C ARG A 119 1.19 6.39 16.13
N SER A 120 0.09 5.71 15.81
CA SER A 120 -1.07 6.12 14.99
C SER A 120 -0.85 6.34 13.49
N SER A 121 -1.03 5.28 12.70
CA SER A 121 -1.49 5.40 11.30
C SER A 121 -2.41 4.25 10.86
N SER A 122 -2.96 3.47 11.79
CA SER A 122 -3.74 2.25 11.50
C SER A 122 -5.20 2.50 11.08
N ALA A 123 -5.70 3.74 11.19
CA ALA A 123 -7.13 4.01 11.04
C ALA A 123 -7.61 4.05 9.57
N ILE A 124 -6.72 4.33 8.61
CA ILE A 124 -7.14 4.61 7.22
C ILE A 124 -7.37 3.32 6.41
N VAL A 125 -6.77 2.19 6.80
CA VAL A 125 -6.85 0.94 6.01
C VAL A 125 -8.06 0.06 6.37
N VAL A 126 -8.69 0.29 7.53
CA VAL A 126 -9.87 -0.50 7.96
C VAL A 126 -11.17 0.05 7.36
N ALA A 127 -11.19 1.33 6.98
CA ALA A 127 -12.40 1.98 6.45
C ALA A 127 -12.80 1.54 5.04
N SER A 128 -11.85 1.08 4.21
CA SER A 128 -12.16 0.65 2.82
C SER A 128 -12.72 -0.78 2.73
N ALA A 129 -12.52 -1.61 3.75
CA ALA A 129 -13.08 -2.97 3.79
C ALA A 129 -14.57 -2.99 4.20
N THR A 130 -15.02 -2.02 5.00
CA THR A 130 -16.41 -1.96 5.46
C THR A 130 -17.35 -1.44 4.39
N SER A 131 -16.89 -0.58 3.48
CA SER A 131 -17.73 -0.04 2.40
C SER A 131 -18.22 -1.13 1.44
N GLY A 132 -17.40 -2.13 1.12
CA GLY A 132 -17.77 -3.23 0.22
C GLY A 132 -18.89 -4.13 0.76
N LEU A 133 -18.93 -4.36 2.08
CA LEU A 133 -19.95 -5.21 2.71
C LEU A 133 -21.33 -4.55 2.75
N ILE A 134 -21.40 -3.22 2.88
CA ILE A 134 -22.66 -2.47 2.87
C ILE A 134 -23.33 -2.55 1.49
N TYR A 135 -22.54 -2.48 0.41
CA TYR A 135 -23.06 -2.62 -0.96
C TYR A 135 -23.59 -4.03 -1.25
N LEU A 136 -22.94 -5.08 -0.73
CA LEU A 136 -23.43 -6.47 -0.88
C LEU A 136 -24.73 -6.70 -0.10
N ALA A 137 -24.85 -6.15 1.11
CA ALA A 137 -26.07 -6.28 1.92
C ALA A 137 -27.28 -5.56 1.30
N GLY A 138 -27.06 -4.37 0.71
CA GLY A 138 -28.10 -3.62 0.00
C GLY A 138 -28.58 -4.36 -1.26
N ALA A 139 -27.67 -4.92 -2.05
CA ALA A 139 -28.01 -5.69 -3.24
C ALA A 139 -28.80 -6.97 -2.90
N PHE A 140 -28.43 -7.66 -1.82
CA PHE A 140 -29.13 -8.88 -1.39
C PHE A 140 -30.57 -8.60 -0.93
N SER A 141 -30.79 -7.47 -0.23
CA SER A 141 -32.12 -7.09 0.27
C SER A 141 -33.12 -6.77 -0.86
N LEU A 142 -32.64 -6.25 -1.99
CA LEU A 142 -33.48 -6.00 -3.16
C LEU A 142 -33.87 -7.28 -3.90
N ILE A 143 -33.00 -8.30 -3.90
CA ILE A 143 -33.27 -9.60 -4.51
C ILE A 143 -34.36 -10.35 -3.73
N VAL A 144 -34.25 -10.41 -2.39
CA VAL A 144 -35.22 -11.13 -1.54
C VAL A 144 -36.62 -10.50 -1.62
N ARG A 145 -36.72 -9.18 -1.82
CA ARG A 145 -38.01 -8.48 -1.92
C ARG A 145 -38.72 -8.66 -3.27
N SER A 146 -38.04 -9.26 -4.25
CA SER A 146 -38.55 -9.49 -5.61
C SER A 146 -39.02 -10.93 -5.87
N TRP A 147 -38.90 -11.81 -4.88
CA TRP A 147 -39.43 -13.18 -4.83
C TRP A 147 -40.61 -13.24 -3.87
#